data_AF-A0A7C1ICV4-F1
#
_entry.id   AF-A0A7C1ICV4-F1
#
_cell.length_a   1.000
_cell.length_b   1.000
_cell.length_c   1.000
_cell.angle_alpha   90.00
_cell.angle_beta   90.00
_cell.angle_gamma   90.00
#
_symmetry.space_group_name_H-M   'P 1'
#
loop_
_entity.id
_entity.type
_entity.pdbx_description
1 polymer ?
#
loop_
_entity_poly.entity_id
_entity_poly.type
_entity_poly.pdbx_seq_one_letter_code
_entity_poly.pdbx_strand_id
1 'polypeptide(L)' 'MKIALIGASSTGKSTLSKLLAKELRLPLIREQARVVLAEMGKSLPELRAVPDDIVRFQYA' A
#
# COMPACT_ATOMS: atom_id res chain seq x y z
N MET A 1 -17.51 7.36 5.94
CA MET A 1 -17.27 7.13 4.49
C MET A 1 -15.93 6.42 4.32
N LYS A 2 -15.81 5.44 3.42
CA LYS A 2 -14.55 4.73 3.14
C LYS A 2 -14.15 5.00 1.68
N ILE A 3 -12.88 5.36 1.45
CA ILE A 3 -12.35 5.66 0.11
C ILE A 3 -11.14 4.75 -0.13
N ALA A 4 -11.17 3.98 -1.21
CA ALA A 4 -10.05 3.17 -1.66
C ALA A 4 -9.43 3.81 -2.91
N LEU A 5 -8.09 3.95 -2.92
CA LEU A 5 -7.35 4.41 -4.10
C LEU A 5 -6.63 3.22 -4.73
N ILE A 6 -7.01 2.87 -5.96
CA ILE A 6 -6.44 1.76 -6.74
C ILE A 6 -5.66 2.29 -7.95
N GLY A 7 -4.72 1.49 -8.46
CA GLY A 7 -3.94 1.82 -9.67
C GLY A 7 -2.49 1.36 -9.60
N ALA A 8 -1.81 1.38 -10.75
CA ALA A 8 -0.44 0.86 -10.91
C ALA A 8 0.56 1.45 -9.91
N SER A 9 1.65 0.74 -9.59
CA SER A 9 2.70 1.25 -8.69
C SER A 9 3.29 2.58 -9.20
N SER A 10 3.80 3.41 -8.29
CA SER A 10 4.44 4.70 -8.61
C SER A 10 3.57 5.76 -9.31
N THR A 11 2.25 5.64 -9.30
CA THR A 11 1.30 6.62 -9.89
C THR A 11 0.81 7.71 -8.92
N GLY A 12 1.49 7.91 -7.78
CA GLY A 12 1.12 8.98 -6.83
C GLY A 12 -0.05 8.67 -5.88
N LYS A 13 -0.61 7.45 -5.85
CA LYS A 13 -1.69 7.05 -4.92
C LYS A 13 -1.38 7.35 -3.45
N SER A 14 -0.15 7.10 -3.02
CA SER A 14 0.30 7.38 -1.66
C SER A 14 0.38 8.88 -1.38
N THR A 15 0.58 9.72 -2.39
CA THR A 15 0.55 11.19 -2.26
C THR A 15 -0.88 11.68 -2.23
N LEU A 16 -1.72 11.22 -3.17
CA LEU A 16 -3.13 11.61 -3.27
C LEU A 16 -3.91 11.23 -2.01
N SER A 17 -3.72 10.01 -1.49
CA SER A 17 -4.40 9.57 -0.25
C SER A 17 -4.09 10.46 0.94
N LYS A 18 -2.87 10.98 1.06
CA LYS A 18 -2.49 11.93 2.13
C LYS A 18 -3.20 13.26 2.01
N LEU A 19 -3.22 13.81 0.79
CA LEU A 19 -3.88 15.08 0.51
C LEU A 19 -5.38 14.97 0.73
N LEU A 20 -5.99 13.90 0.24
CA LEU A 20 -7.42 13.63 0.37
C LEU A 20 -7.83 13.41 1.83
N ALA A 21 -7.05 12.66 2.60
CA ALA A 21 -7.28 12.47 4.03
C ALA A 21 -7.23 13.79 4.81
N LYS A 22 -6.29 14.68 4.46
CA LYS A 22 -6.19 16.03 5.05
C LYS A 22 -7.41 16.89 4.69
N GLU A 23 -7.76 16.95 3.41
CA GLU A 23 -8.86 17.76 2.90
C GLU A 23 -10.21 17.36 3.51
N LEU A 24 -10.48 16.06 3.52
CA LEU A 24 -11.75 15.51 4.01
C LEU A 24 -11.75 15.25 5.53
N ARG A 25 -10.63 15.53 6.22
CA ARG A 25 -10.41 15.23 7.65
C ARG A 25 -10.72 13.76 7.99
N LEU A 26 -10.31 12.84 7.12
CA LEU A 26 -10.50 11.40 7.28
C LEU A 26 -9.21 10.73 7.79
N PRO A 27 -9.32 9.67 8.60
CA PRO A 27 -8.16 8.88 9.00
C PRO A 27 -7.54 8.19 7.77
N LEU A 28 -6.21 8.29 7.64
CA LEU A 28 -5.47 7.64 6.56
C LEU A 28 -4.97 6.27 7.00
N ILE A 29 -5.55 5.22 6.44
CA ILE A 29 -5.11 3.84 6.67
C ILE A 29 -3.94 3.54 5.72
N ARG A 30 -2.69 3.74 6.18
CA ARG A 30 -1.47 3.36 5.44
C ARG A 30 -1.03 1.92 5.71
N GLU A 31 -1.50 1.35 6.80
CA GLU A 31 -0.87 0.21 7.48
C GLU A 31 -0.97 -1.11 6.71
N GLN A 32 -1.92 -1.29 5.77
CA GLN A 32 -2.13 -2.61 5.19
C GLN A 32 -0.89 -3.16 4.46
N ALA A 33 -0.18 -2.32 3.72
CA ALA A 33 1.09 -2.73 3.11
C ALA A 33 2.16 -3.12 4.15
N ARG A 34 2.22 -2.43 5.30
CA ARG A 34 3.18 -2.78 6.38
C ARG A 34 2.77 -4.02 7.14
N VAL A 35 1.48 -4.20 7.37
CA VAL A 35 0.90 -5.39 7.99
C VAL A 35 1.20 -6.60 7.11
N VAL A 36 0.90 -6.52 5.81
CA VAL A 36 1.20 -7.59 4.86
C VAL A 36 2.70 -7.85 4.76
N LEU A 37 3.54 -6.80 4.71
CA LEU A 37 5.01 -6.97 4.76
C LEU A 37 5.48 -7.69 6.02
N ALA A 38 4.91 -7.33 7.17
CA ALA A 38 5.22 -7.96 8.46
C ALA A 38 4.72 -9.42 8.50
N GLU A 39 3.52 -9.71 8.01
CA GLU A 39 2.97 -11.07 7.88
C GLU A 39 3.81 -11.94 6.93
N MET A 40 4.32 -11.35 5.85
CA MET A 40 5.20 -12.02 4.89
C MET A 40 6.63 -12.20 5.42
N GLY A 41 6.99 -11.56 6.53
CA GLY A 41 8.33 -11.62 7.10
C GLY A 41 9.41 -11.08 6.16
N LYS A 42 9.05 -10.20 5.22
CA LYS A 42 9.93 -9.72 4.14
C LYS A 42 9.94 -8.20 4.09
N SER A 43 11.10 -7.65 3.80
CA SER A 43 11.25 -6.25 3.41
C SER A 43 10.88 -6.04 1.95
N LEU A 44 10.59 -4.79 1.59
CA LEU A 44 10.24 -4.40 0.22
C LEU A 44 11.32 -4.74 -0.83
N PRO A 45 12.63 -4.60 -0.54
CA PRO A 45 13.69 -5.07 -1.41
C PRO A 45 13.68 -6.60 -1.63
N GLU A 46 13.47 -7.38 -0.58
CA GLU A 46 13.42 -8.86 -0.65
C GLU A 46 12.24 -9.33 -1.49
N LEU A 47 11.08 -8.68 -1.34
CA LEU A 47 9.90 -8.89 -2.16
C LEU A 47 10.14 -8.60 -3.65
N ARG A 48 10.92 -7.57 -3.96
CA ARG A 48 11.25 -7.20 -5.35
C ARG A 48 12.24 -8.14 -6.01
N ALA A 49 13.05 -8.83 -5.21
CA ALA A 49 14.01 -9.81 -5.70
C ALA A 49 13.33 -11.10 -6.21
N VAL A 50 12.08 -11.34 -5.81
CA VAL A 50 11.32 -12.55 -6.17
C VAL A 50 9.97 -12.16 -6.77
N PRO A 51 9.78 -12.28 -8.10
CA PRO A 51 8.57 -11.85 -8.79
C PRO A 51 7.26 -12.40 -8.19
N ASP A 52 7.26 -13.66 -7.76
CA ASP A 52 6.08 -14.33 -7.18
C ASP A 52 5.65 -13.73 -5.83
N ASP A 53 6.62 -13.30 -5.02
CA ASP A 53 6.31 -12.64 -3.74
C ASP A 53 5.64 -11.30 -3.97
N ILE A 54 6.06 -10.56 -5.00
CA ILE A 54 5.45 -9.28 -5.41
C ILE A 54 3.98 -9.46 -5.78
N VAL A 55 3.65 -10.57 -6.44
CA VAL A 55 2.27 -10.90 -6.81
C VAL A 55 1.49 -11.20 -5.54
N ARG A 56 2.00 -12.05 -4.65
CA ARG A 56 1.34 -12.35 -3.37
C ARG A 56 1.08 -11.11 -2.52
N PHE A 57 2.04 -10.20 -2.43
CA PHE A 57 1.90 -8.93 -1.71
C PHE A 57 0.78 -8.03 -2.28
N GLN A 58 0.51 -8.11 -3.59
CA GLN A 58 -0.53 -7.29 -4.23
C GLN A 58 -1.96 -7.83 -4.01
N TYR A 59 -2.10 -9.11 -3.64
CA TYR A 59 -3.39 -9.78 -3.44
C TYR A 59 -3.68 -10.18 -1.99
N ALA A 60 -2.75 -9.90 -1.07
CA ALA A 60 -2.93 -10.01 0.38
C ALA A 60 -3.55 -8.74 0.96
#